data_AF-A0A6N7CQU0-F1
#
_entry.id   AF-A0A6N7CQU0-F1
#
_cell.length_a   1.000
_cell.length_b   1.000
_cell.length_c   1.000
_cell.angle_alpha   90.00
_cell.angle_beta   90.00
_cell.angle_gamma   90.00
#
_symmetry.space_group_name_H-M   'P 1'
#
loop_
_entity.id
_entity.type
_entity.pdbx_description
1 polymer ?
#
loop_
_entity_poly.entity_id
_entity_poly.type
_entity_poly.pdbx_seq_one_letter_code
_entity_poly.pdbx_strand_id
1 'polypeptide(L)'
;MLNGVSDDKLEQLEAAILDGRSLPPSKLRARARRLIARHDPDSIVHRNKLAIADRDVWIRPAENGMAYLDRHLPAADTHTLAMRLREMSV
;
A
#
# COMPACT_ATOMS: atom_id res chain seq x y z
N MET A 1 6.35 6.09 8.82
CA MET A 1 7.79 6.28 9.08
C MET A 1 8.44 4.91 9.23
N LEU A 2 9.75 4.79 8.97
CA LEU A 2 10.50 3.58 9.32
C LEU A 2 10.62 3.56 10.85
N ASN A 3 10.06 2.56 11.51
CA ASN A 3 10.05 2.51 12.98
C ASN A 3 11.32 1.82 13.47
N GLY A 4 12.06 2.44 14.39
CA GLY A 4 13.24 1.82 15.01
C GLY A 4 14.53 1.85 14.17
N VAL A 5 14.62 2.71 13.16
CA VAL A 5 15.84 2.91 12.37
C VAL A 5 16.65 4.06 12.97
N SER A 6 17.93 3.83 13.27
CA SER A 6 18.85 4.86 13.77
C SER A 6 19.11 5.92 12.69
N ASP A 7 19.41 7.16 13.11
CA ASP A 7 19.66 8.27 12.19
C ASP A 7 20.78 7.96 11.19
N ASP A 8 21.88 7.32 11.62
CA ASP A 8 22.96 6.86 10.74
C ASP A 8 22.48 5.94 9.61
N LYS A 9 21.47 5.10 9.87
CA LYS A 9 20.91 4.21 8.85
C LYS A 9 19.97 4.96 7.91
N LEU A 10 19.28 5.99 8.39
CA LEU A 10 18.47 6.86 7.54
C LEU A 10 19.36 7.64 6.58
N GLU A 11 20.48 8.17 7.07
CA GLU A 11 21.45 8.92 6.26
C GLU A 11 22.09 8.05 5.16
N GLN A 12 22.44 6.81 5.50
CA GLN A 12 22.92 5.81 4.53
C GLN A 12 21.86 5.47 3.48
N LEU A 13 20.60 5.31 3.89
CA LEU A 13 19.50 5.01 2.99
C LEU A 13 19.22 6.18 2.04
N GLU A 14 19.25 7.41 2.57
CA GLU A 14 19.08 8.64 1.78
C GLU A 14 20.18 8.78 0.73
N ALA A 15 21.45 8.61 1.13
CA ALA A 15 22.58 8.61 0.21
C ALA A 15 22.42 7.55 -0.91
N ALA A 16 22.03 6.33 -0.55
CA ALA A 16 21.83 5.22 -1.50
C ALA A 16 20.63 5.45 -2.46
N ILE A 17 19.62 6.21 -2.04
CA ILE A 17 18.50 6.63 -2.88
C ILE A 17 18.93 7.76 -3.82
N LEU A 18 19.65 8.77 -3.31
CA LEU A 18 20.11 9.94 -4.07
C LEU A 18 21.19 9.63 -5.11
N ASP A 19 21.93 8.53 -4.94
CA ASP A 19 22.76 7.94 -6.00
C ASP A 19 21.95 7.68 -7.28
N GLY A 20 20.66 7.35 -7.15
CA GLY A 20 19.74 7.13 -8.26
C GLY A 20 18.98 8.37 -8.75
N ARG A 21 19.35 9.61 -8.35
CA ARG A 21 18.55 10.83 -8.59
C ARG A 21 18.22 11.14 -10.06
N SER A 22 18.99 10.62 -11.00
CA SER A 22 18.75 10.77 -12.44
C SER A 22 17.59 9.89 -12.96
N LEU A 23 17.10 8.95 -12.15
CA LEU A 23 15.99 8.09 -12.51
C LEU A 23 14.66 8.86 -12.54
N PRO A 24 13.74 8.51 -13.45
CA PRO A 24 12.36 8.99 -13.40
C PRO A 24 11.72 8.77 -12.02
N PRO A 25 10.82 9.65 -11.55
CA PRO A 25 10.24 9.58 -10.21
C PRO A 25 9.63 8.21 -9.85
N SER A 26 9.01 7.53 -10.82
CA SER A 26 8.46 6.18 -10.63
C SER A 26 9.55 5.13 -10.34
N LYS A 27 10.65 5.17 -11.09
CA LYS A 27 11.82 4.28 -10.92
C LYS A 27 12.58 4.60 -9.63
N LEU A 28 12.71 5.88 -9.27
CA LEU A 28 13.32 6.30 -8.01
C LEU A 28 12.51 5.82 -6.80
N ARG A 29 11.18 5.97 -6.82
CA ARG A 29 10.29 5.42 -5.78
C ARG A 29 10.39 3.90 -5.68
N ALA A 30 10.49 3.18 -6.81
CA ALA A 30 10.67 1.73 -6.80
C ALA A 30 12.04 1.32 -6.24
N ARG A 31 13.11 2.06 -6.52
CA ARG A 31 14.44 1.86 -5.93
C ARG A 31 14.40 2.08 -4.42
N ALA A 32 13.83 3.20 -3.97
CA ALA A 32 13.69 3.52 -2.54
C ALA A 32 12.94 2.43 -1.79
N ARG A 33 11.78 1.96 -2.30
CA ARG A 33 11.03 0.85 -1.70
C ARG A 33 11.84 -0.43 -1.56
N ARG A 34 12.67 -0.77 -2.55
CA ARG A 34 13.55 -1.96 -2.51
C ARG A 34 14.71 -1.81 -1.52
N LEU A 35 15.26 -0.62 -1.37
CA LEU A 35 16.30 -0.35 -0.37
C LEU A 35 15.70 -0.43 1.03
N ILE A 36 14.57 0.23 1.25
CA ILE A 36 13.80 0.16 2.50
C ILE A 36 13.50 -1.30 2.88
N ALA A 37 12.95 -2.09 1.96
CA ALA A 37 12.59 -3.49 2.24
C ALA A 37 13.80 -4.38 2.54
N ARG A 38 15.00 -4.03 2.06
CA ARG A 38 16.23 -4.76 2.39
C ARG A 38 16.73 -4.44 3.80
N HIS A 39 16.57 -3.19 4.25
CA HIS A 39 17.03 -2.74 5.57
C HIS A 39 16.00 -2.97 6.68
N ASP A 40 14.72 -2.97 6.34
CA ASP A 40 13.61 -3.30 7.23
C ASP A 40 12.61 -4.22 6.49
N PRO A 41 12.89 -5.53 6.47
CA PRO A 41 11.99 -6.52 5.86
C PRO A 41 10.61 -6.54 6.53
N ASP A 42 10.58 -6.29 7.84
CA ASP A 42 9.37 -6.26 8.64
C ASP A 42 8.51 -5.02 8.36
N SER A 43 9.06 -3.96 7.75
CA SER A 43 8.31 -2.77 7.32
C SER A 43 7.13 -3.09 6.40
N ILE A 44 7.23 -4.15 5.58
CA ILE A 44 6.15 -4.56 4.68
C ILE A 44 5.05 -5.24 5.48
N VAL A 45 5.43 -6.19 6.35
CA VAL A 45 4.49 -6.93 7.21
C VAL A 45 3.80 -5.98 8.19
N HIS A 46 4.54 -5.05 8.78
CA HIS A 46 4.03 -4.04 9.70
C HIS A 46 3.07 -3.06 8.99
N ARG A 47 3.44 -2.54 7.80
CA ARG A 47 2.52 -1.70 7.02
C ARG A 47 1.28 -2.45 6.55
N ASN A 48 1.41 -3.72 6.22
CA ASN A 48 0.26 -4.56 5.86
C ASN A 48 -0.66 -4.77 7.08
N LYS A 49 -0.10 -5.06 8.27
CA LYS A 49 -0.85 -5.16 9.53
C LYS A 49 -1.60 -3.86 9.85
N LEU A 50 -0.97 -2.70 9.69
CA LEU A 50 -1.63 -1.41 9.86
C LEU A 50 -2.75 -1.19 8.84
N ALA A 51 -2.50 -1.48 7.55
CA ALA A 51 -3.52 -1.35 6.52
C ALA A 51 -4.73 -2.31 6.71
N ILE A 52 -4.50 -3.50 7.29
CA ILE A 52 -5.58 -4.43 7.68
C ILE A 52 -6.44 -3.85 8.81
N ALA A 53 -5.84 -3.07 9.72
CA ALA A 53 -6.57 -2.42 10.81
C ALA A 53 -7.49 -1.30 10.28
N ASP A 54 -7.09 -0.61 9.21
CA ASP A 54 -7.89 0.41 8.51
C ASP A 54 -8.88 -0.17 7.48
N ARG A 55 -9.33 -1.41 7.68
CA ARG A 55 -10.33 -2.04 6.81
C ARG A 55 -11.67 -1.35 6.99
N ASP A 56 -12.28 -0.94 5.89
CA ASP A 56 -13.57 -0.24 5.95
C ASP A 56 -14.41 -0.50 4.70
N VAL A 57 -15.73 -0.42 4.89
CA VAL A 57 -16.76 -0.62 3.86
C VAL A 57 -17.73 0.53 3.92
N TRP A 58 -17.88 1.23 2.80
CA TRP A 58 -18.83 2.33 2.73
C TRP A 58 -19.78 2.16 1.56
N ILE A 59 -20.99 2.65 1.77
CA ILE A 59 -22.06 2.66 0.78
C ILE A 59 -22.35 4.12 0.46
N ARG A 60 -22.31 4.47 -0.83
CA ARG A 60 -22.68 5.80 -1.30
C ARG A 60 -23.97 5.70 -2.11
N PRO A 61 -25.03 6.44 -1.76
CA PRO A 61 -26.27 6.43 -2.54
C PRO A 61 -26.02 6.89 -3.99
N ALA A 62 -26.83 6.39 -4.91
CA ALA A 62 -26.85 6.77 -6.33
C ALA A 62 -28.30 6.97 -6.80
N GLU A 63 -28.49 7.44 -8.03
CA GLU A 63 -29.81 7.62 -8.63
C GLU A 63 -30.54 6.28 -8.83
N ASN A 64 -31.86 6.35 -9.09
CA ASN A 64 -32.70 5.20 -9.44
C ASN A 64 -32.78 4.11 -8.35
N GLY A 65 -32.67 4.50 -7.08
CA GLY A 65 -32.69 3.55 -5.96
C GLY A 65 -31.44 2.67 -5.86
N MET A 66 -30.37 3.03 -6.57
CA MET A 66 -29.11 2.31 -6.58
C MET A 66 -28.12 2.88 -5.56
N ALA A 67 -27.03 2.17 -5.32
CA ALA A 67 -25.91 2.65 -4.51
C ALA A 67 -24.58 2.06 -5.01
N TYR A 68 -23.48 2.77 -4.76
CA TYR A 68 -22.13 2.25 -4.92
C TYR A 68 -21.67 1.60 -3.63
N LEU A 69 -21.08 0.41 -3.73
CA LEU A 69 -20.36 -0.26 -2.67
C LEU A 69 -18.86 -0.13 -2.92
N ASP A 70 -18.16 0.54 -2.02
CA ASP A 70 -16.71 0.77 -2.09
C ASP A 70 -16.05 0.16 -0.85
N ARG A 71 -14.74 -0.13 -0.95
CA ARG A 71 -14.01 -0.80 0.13
C ARG A 71 -12.51 -0.48 0.12
N HIS A 72 -11.94 -0.33 1.31
CA HIS A 72 -10.48 -0.33 1.51
C HIS A 72 -10.07 -1.62 2.23
N LEU A 73 -9.39 -2.51 1.50
CA LEU A 73 -8.99 -3.83 1.98
C LEU A 73 -7.60 -4.22 1.44
N PRO A 74 -6.96 -5.23 2.06
CA PRO A 74 -5.85 -5.96 1.43
C PRO A 74 -6.23 -6.45 0.03
N ALA A 75 -5.26 -6.41 -0.90
CA ALA A 75 -5.50 -6.71 -2.31
C ALA A 75 -6.10 -8.12 -2.56
N ALA A 76 -5.67 -9.12 -1.79
CA ALA A 76 -6.23 -10.48 -1.87
C ALA A 76 -7.73 -10.48 -1.53
N ASP A 77 -8.10 -9.86 -0.41
CA ASP A 77 -9.49 -9.78 0.04
C ASP A 77 -10.36 -8.96 -0.93
N THR A 78 -9.82 -7.88 -1.49
CA THR A 78 -10.50 -7.08 -2.53
C THR A 78 -10.82 -7.94 -3.74
N HIS A 79 -9.89 -8.78 -4.20
CA HIS A 79 -10.11 -9.64 -5.35
C HIS A 79 -11.19 -10.70 -5.06
N THR A 80 -11.11 -11.35 -3.90
CA THR A 80 -12.12 -12.33 -3.46
C THR A 80 -13.51 -11.70 -3.37
N LEU A 81 -13.62 -10.50 -2.81
CA LEU A 81 -14.90 -9.79 -2.73
C LEU A 81 -15.44 -9.44 -4.11
N ALA A 82 -14.59 -8.92 -4.99
CA ALA A 82 -14.98 -8.55 -6.34
C ALA A 82 -15.51 -9.76 -7.13
N MET A 83 -14.92 -10.94 -6.96
CA MET A 83 -15.44 -12.18 -7.55
C MET A 83 -16.85 -12.50 -7.04
N ARG A 84 -17.04 -12.51 -5.72
CA ARG A 84 -18.36 -12.82 -5.11
C ARG A 84 -19.44 -11.82 -5.53
N LEU A 85 -19.13 -10.52 -5.56
CA LEU A 85 -20.07 -9.50 -6.01
C LEU A 85 -20.47 -9.69 -7.48
N ARG A 86 -19.54 -10.12 -8.34
CA ARG A 86 -19.84 -10.43 -9.75
C ARG A 86 -20.74 -11.65 -9.91
N GLU A 87 -20.55 -12.67 -9.09
CA GLU A 87 -21.43 -13.86 -9.06
C GLU A 87 -22.86 -13.49 -8.66
N MET A 88 -23.02 -12.52 -7.76
CA MET A 88 -24.34 -12.05 -7.29
C MET A 88 -25.02 -11.07 -8.24
N SER A 89 -24.28 -10.43 -9.15
CA SER A 89 -24.82 -9.40 -10.05
C SER A 89 -25.44 -9.96 -11.34
N VAL A 90 -25.71 -11.27 -11.39
CA VAL A 90 -26.29 -12.00 -12.52
C VAL A 90 -27.79 -12.19 -12.35
#